data_AF-A0A6N0DWT9-F1
#
_entry.id   AF-A0A6N0DWT9-F1
#
_cell.length_a   1.000
_cell.length_b   1.000
_cell.length_c   1.000
_cell.angle_alpha   90.00
_cell.angle_beta   90.00
_cell.angle_gamma   90.00
#
_symmetry.space_group_name_H-M   'P 1'
#
loop_
_entity.id
_entity.type
_entity.pdbx_description
1 polymer ?
#
loop_
_entity_poly.entity_id
_entity_poly.type
_entity_poly.pdbx_seq_one_letter_code
_entity_poly.pdbx_strand_id
1 'polypeptide(L)'
;MFKPTLVAAVDIGSPNKGNLAWAIAPDESFDADFEGLVKRIAEASAKGPVSLGFEAPLWVPMRDDLNETLKPRQGEEGRSWSAGPGASTLAAALGVVPNLLTTLRAAMPSAVVTLDYRNPPSEPGTILMWEAFVSGEDKGVDHKADALIAAQAFAKNCGDLPACQKLTPEPCLNLLGAMLLRTGWSDDLSLLEAEMLVVRI
;
A
#
# COMPACT_ATOMS: atom_id res chain seq x y z
N MET A 1 13.49 6.18 13.83
CA MET A 1 13.03 7.01 12.69
C MET A 1 13.24 6.20 11.43
N PHE A 2 12.17 5.92 10.69
CA PHE A 2 12.28 5.17 9.43
C PHE A 2 12.96 6.03 8.37
N LYS A 3 13.85 5.44 7.57
CA LYS A 3 14.60 6.12 6.52
C LYS A 3 14.68 5.21 5.29
N PRO A 4 13.60 5.13 4.51
CA PRO A 4 13.60 4.30 3.32
C PRO A 4 14.58 4.84 2.27
N THR A 5 15.29 3.95 1.58
CA THR A 5 16.12 4.30 0.43
C THR A 5 15.30 4.65 -0.80
N LEU A 6 14.04 4.20 -0.85
CA LEU A 6 13.08 4.47 -1.89
C LEU A 6 11.65 4.42 -1.33
N VAL A 7 10.81 5.37 -1.75
CA VAL A 7 9.36 5.35 -1.49
C VAL A 7 8.63 5.23 -2.80
N ALA A 8 7.86 4.17 -2.97
CA ALA A 8 6.97 3.98 -4.11
C ALA A 8 5.51 3.97 -3.64
N ALA A 9 4.62 4.44 -4.51
CA ALA A 9 3.18 4.22 -4.35
C ALA A 9 2.59 3.82 -5.70
N VAL A 10 1.58 2.94 -5.66
CA VAL A 10 0.87 2.44 -6.84
C VAL A 10 -0.58 2.89 -6.75
N ASP A 11 -1.02 3.65 -7.74
CA ASP A 11 -2.43 4.01 -7.93
C ASP A 11 -3.15 2.85 -8.61
N ILE A 12 -4.09 2.21 -7.92
CA ILE A 12 -4.70 0.97 -8.40
C ILE A 12 -5.93 1.29 -9.26
N GLY A 13 -5.83 0.90 -10.52
CA GLY A 13 -6.97 0.86 -11.42
C GLY A 13 -6.81 -0.21 -12.49
N SER A 14 -7.70 -0.16 -13.48
CA SER A 14 -7.70 -1.13 -14.58
C SER A 14 -6.51 -0.88 -15.53
N PRO A 15 -5.56 -1.84 -15.68
CA PRO A 15 -4.42 -1.66 -16.58
C PRO A 15 -4.85 -1.48 -18.04
N ASN A 16 -5.86 -2.27 -18.48
CA ASN A 16 -6.39 -2.21 -19.84
C ASN A 16 -7.08 -0.88 -20.18
N LYS A 17 -7.41 -0.06 -19.18
CA LYS A 17 -7.98 1.27 -19.36
C LYS A 17 -6.96 2.40 -19.18
N GLY A 18 -5.70 2.06 -18.88
CA GLY A 18 -4.66 3.05 -18.56
C GLY A 18 -4.81 3.68 -17.17
N ASN A 19 -5.53 3.01 -16.26
CA ASN A 19 -5.81 3.52 -14.91
C ASN A 19 -4.89 2.93 -13.83
N LEU A 20 -3.88 2.15 -14.22
CA LEU A 20 -2.84 1.68 -13.30
C LEU A 20 -1.63 2.58 -13.46
N ALA A 21 -1.18 3.18 -12.37
CA ALA A 21 0.01 4.04 -12.36
C ALA A 21 0.83 3.83 -11.09
N TRP A 22 2.05 4.35 -11.09
CA TRP A 22 2.94 4.34 -9.93
C TRP A 22 3.87 5.53 -10.00
N ALA A 23 4.41 5.92 -8.84
CA ALA A 23 5.40 6.96 -8.73
C ALA A 23 6.44 6.59 -7.67
N ILE A 24 7.63 7.15 -7.81
CA ILE A 24 8.72 6.99 -6.87
C ILE A 24 9.16 8.37 -6.37
N ALA A 25 9.27 8.51 -5.05
CA ALA A 25 9.82 9.67 -4.38
C ALA A 25 11.21 9.33 -3.76
N PRO A 26 12.13 10.30 -3.68
CA PRO A 26 11.97 11.73 -3.99
C PRO A 26 12.19 12.11 -5.47
N ASP A 27 12.63 11.18 -6.32
CA ASP A 27 13.07 11.47 -7.70
C ASP A 27 11.93 11.83 -8.67
N GLU A 28 10.67 11.85 -8.20
CA GLU A 28 9.44 12.08 -8.98
C GLU A 28 9.39 11.25 -10.27
N SER A 29 9.90 10.03 -10.21
CA SER A 29 10.11 9.21 -11.40
C SER A 29 8.92 8.27 -11.66
N PHE A 30 8.56 8.16 -12.92
CA PHE A 30 7.57 7.22 -13.44
C PHE A 30 8.29 6.26 -14.38
N ASP A 31 8.42 4.98 -14.00
CA ASP A 31 8.93 3.99 -14.94
C ASP A 31 7.94 3.75 -16.08
N ALA A 32 8.44 3.36 -17.24
CA ALA A 32 7.63 3.14 -18.44
C ALA A 32 6.73 1.90 -18.32
N ASP A 33 7.17 0.91 -17.55
CA ASP A 33 6.51 -0.36 -17.33
C ASP A 33 6.68 -0.87 -15.89
N PHE A 34 5.93 -1.91 -15.57
CA PHE A 34 5.84 -2.48 -14.24
C PHE A 34 7.13 -3.18 -13.82
N GLU A 35 7.84 -3.76 -14.78
CA GLU A 35 9.14 -4.37 -14.62
C GLU A 35 10.21 -3.34 -14.20
N GLY A 36 10.15 -2.12 -14.74
CA GLY A 36 10.98 -1.00 -14.32
C GLY A 36 10.80 -0.65 -12.85
N LEU A 37 9.55 -0.54 -12.39
CA LEU A 37 9.23 -0.32 -10.97
C LEU A 37 9.81 -1.43 -10.09
N VAL A 38 9.56 -2.69 -10.44
CA VAL A 38 10.08 -3.86 -9.71
C VAL A 38 11.60 -3.81 -9.60
N LYS A 39 12.28 -3.51 -10.71
CA LYS A 39 13.73 -3.42 -10.75
C LYS A 39 14.25 -2.33 -9.81
N ARG A 40 13.65 -1.15 -9.81
CA ARG A 40 14.06 -0.05 -8.91
C ARG A 40 13.85 -0.39 -7.45
N ILE A 41 12.71 -0.99 -7.10
CA ILE A 41 12.45 -1.46 -5.73
C ILE A 41 13.51 -2.48 -5.31
N ALA A 42 13.83 -3.45 -6.18
CA ALA A 42 14.86 -4.45 -5.91
C ALA A 42 16.24 -3.82 -5.67
N GLU A 43 16.69 -2.94 -6.57
CA GLU A 43 17.98 -2.24 -6.47
C GLU A 43 18.08 -1.35 -5.22
N ALA A 44 16.99 -0.69 -4.83
CA ALA A 44 16.93 0.13 -3.63
C ALA A 44 16.92 -0.71 -2.35
N SER A 45 16.19 -1.83 -2.36
CA SER A 45 16.11 -2.75 -1.22
C SER A 45 17.49 -3.34 -0.88
N ALA A 46 18.35 -3.57 -1.87
CA ALA A 46 19.70 -4.07 -1.65
C ALA A 46 20.59 -3.08 -0.86
N LYS A 47 20.21 -1.80 -0.80
CA LYS A 47 20.96 -0.74 -0.12
C LYS A 47 20.38 -0.36 1.24
N GLY A 48 19.14 -0.72 1.52
CA GLY A 48 18.42 -0.35 2.74
C GLY A 48 16.93 -0.66 2.63
N PRO A 49 16.13 -0.29 3.65
CA PRO A 49 14.71 -0.57 3.64
C PRO A 49 13.99 0.26 2.58
N VAL A 50 12.90 -0.26 2.02
CA VAL A 50 12.06 0.46 1.05
C VAL A 50 10.62 0.55 1.55
N SER A 51 9.89 1.51 1.01
CA SER A 51 8.47 1.72 1.29
C SER A 51 7.65 1.53 0.01
N LEU A 52 6.55 0.77 0.09
CA LEU A 52 5.65 0.51 -1.02
C LEU A 52 4.18 0.67 -0.60
N GLY A 53 3.52 1.69 -1.14
CA GLY A 53 2.11 1.99 -0.91
C GLY A 53 1.20 1.53 -2.03
N PHE A 54 -0.07 1.27 -1.69
CA PHE A 54 -1.12 0.94 -2.64
C PHE A 54 -2.34 1.83 -2.40
N GLU A 55 -2.81 2.54 -3.44
CA GLU A 55 -4.09 3.26 -3.41
C GLU A 55 -5.22 2.24 -3.62
N ALA A 56 -5.63 1.58 -2.54
CA ALA A 56 -6.75 0.65 -2.52
C ALA A 56 -7.10 0.30 -1.07
N PRO A 57 -8.37 0.09 -0.70
CA PRO A 57 -8.74 -0.31 0.66
C PRO A 57 -8.38 -1.79 0.89
N LEU A 58 -7.14 -2.08 1.25
CA LEU A 58 -6.57 -3.43 1.34
C LEU A 58 -6.84 -4.12 2.68
N TRP A 59 -7.67 -3.54 3.53
CA TRP A 59 -8.27 -4.24 4.66
C TRP A 59 -9.72 -3.82 4.84
N VAL A 60 -10.53 -4.77 5.35
CA VAL A 60 -11.95 -4.55 5.62
C VAL A 60 -12.25 -4.83 7.10
N PRO A 61 -13.08 -4.00 7.76
CA PRO A 61 -13.48 -4.25 9.14
C PRO A 61 -14.22 -5.58 9.33
N MET A 62 -13.89 -6.30 10.40
CA MET A 62 -14.64 -7.47 10.87
C MET A 62 -15.51 -7.06 12.05
N ARG A 63 -16.72 -6.58 11.75
CA ARG A 63 -17.70 -6.09 12.74
C ARG A 63 -18.78 -7.14 12.97
N ASP A 64 -19.24 -7.25 14.22
CA ASP A 64 -20.26 -8.22 14.62
C ASP A 64 -21.67 -7.87 14.09
N ASP A 65 -22.00 -6.59 13.98
CA ASP A 65 -23.28 -6.13 13.41
C ASP A 65 -23.20 -6.06 11.88
N LEU A 66 -24.03 -6.87 11.23
CA LEU A 66 -24.14 -6.93 9.77
C LEU A 66 -24.42 -5.55 9.14
N ASN A 67 -25.17 -4.68 9.80
CA ASN A 67 -25.49 -3.34 9.30
C ASN A 67 -24.30 -2.38 9.35
N GLU A 68 -23.27 -2.71 10.12
CA GLU A 68 -22.03 -1.93 10.24
C GLU A 68 -20.95 -2.43 9.28
N THR A 69 -21.07 -3.66 8.76
CA THR A 69 -20.01 -4.30 7.94
C THR A 69 -19.59 -3.48 6.73
N LEU A 70 -20.53 -2.83 6.05
CA LEU A 70 -20.27 -2.04 4.85
C LEU A 70 -20.06 -0.54 5.12
N LYS A 71 -20.10 -0.10 6.38
CA LYS A 71 -19.84 1.31 6.72
C LYS A 71 -18.35 1.67 6.60
N PRO A 72 -18.01 2.96 6.43
CA PRO A 72 -16.62 3.42 6.39
C PRO A 72 -15.82 2.93 7.61
N ARG A 73 -14.50 2.82 7.47
CA ARG A 73 -13.61 2.54 8.61
C ARG A 73 -13.67 3.69 9.61
N GLN A 74 -13.48 3.42 10.89
CA GLN A 74 -13.51 4.51 11.89
C GLN A 74 -12.37 5.50 11.62
N GLY A 75 -12.69 6.78 11.38
CA GLY A 75 -11.72 7.81 10.98
C GLY A 75 -11.63 8.02 9.46
N GLU A 76 -12.31 7.19 8.66
CA GLU A 76 -12.49 7.40 7.22
C GLU A 76 -13.62 8.43 7.02
N GLU A 77 -13.30 9.51 6.31
CA GLU A 77 -14.27 10.51 5.88
C GLU A 77 -14.71 10.20 4.45
N GLY A 78 -15.96 10.53 4.11
CA GLY A 78 -16.48 10.37 2.76
C GLY A 78 -17.14 9.01 2.50
N ARG A 79 -16.95 8.47 1.30
CA ARG A 79 -17.63 7.24 0.86
C ARG A 79 -16.88 6.03 1.40
N SER A 80 -17.64 5.07 1.93
CA SER A 80 -17.10 3.79 2.42
C SER A 80 -16.25 3.06 1.38
N TRP A 81 -15.27 2.30 1.85
CA TRP A 81 -14.55 1.27 1.09
C TRP A 81 -15.46 0.34 0.26
N SER A 82 -16.70 0.12 0.72
CA SER A 82 -17.69 -0.74 0.04
C SER A 82 -18.51 -0.01 -1.04
N ALA A 83 -18.41 1.32 -1.13
CA ALA A 83 -19.09 2.11 -2.14
C ALA A 83 -18.45 1.91 -3.52
N GLY A 84 -19.16 2.27 -4.59
CA GLY A 84 -18.77 1.99 -5.98
C GLY A 84 -17.27 2.13 -6.30
N PRO A 85 -16.65 3.31 -6.08
CA PRO A 85 -15.22 3.50 -6.31
C PRO A 85 -14.36 2.55 -5.46
N GLY A 86 -14.52 2.55 -4.14
CA GLY A 86 -13.73 1.71 -3.22
C GLY A 86 -13.85 0.22 -3.52
N ALA A 87 -15.07 -0.28 -3.76
CA ALA A 87 -15.31 -1.68 -4.09
C ALA A 87 -14.67 -2.07 -5.44
N SER A 88 -14.73 -1.16 -6.43
CA SER A 88 -14.10 -1.41 -7.73
C SER A 88 -12.58 -1.39 -7.68
N THR A 89 -11.98 -0.46 -6.93
CA THR A 89 -10.54 -0.37 -6.70
C THR A 89 -10.05 -1.58 -5.90
N LEU A 90 -10.79 -1.99 -4.87
CA LEU A 90 -10.51 -3.22 -4.14
C LEU A 90 -10.47 -4.44 -5.05
N ALA A 91 -11.51 -4.62 -5.88
CA ALA A 91 -11.57 -5.74 -6.82
C ALA A 91 -10.40 -5.73 -7.82
N ALA A 92 -10.00 -4.55 -8.30
CA ALA A 92 -8.81 -4.41 -9.14
C ALA A 92 -7.53 -4.78 -8.38
N ALA A 93 -7.39 -4.34 -7.13
CA ALA A 93 -6.25 -4.63 -6.27
C ALA A 93 -6.07 -6.13 -6.03
N LEU A 94 -7.16 -6.90 -5.89
CA LEU A 94 -7.10 -8.37 -5.75
C LEU A 94 -6.42 -9.06 -6.94
N GLY A 95 -6.40 -8.44 -8.13
CA GLY A 95 -5.68 -8.95 -9.29
C GLY A 95 -4.28 -8.35 -9.46
N VAL A 96 -4.16 -7.03 -9.31
CA VAL A 96 -2.91 -6.30 -9.56
C VAL A 96 -1.86 -6.55 -8.48
N VAL A 97 -2.24 -6.48 -7.20
CA VAL A 97 -1.28 -6.56 -6.10
C VAL A 97 -0.63 -7.94 -6.00
N PRO A 98 -1.34 -9.08 -6.09
CA PRO A 98 -0.68 -10.39 -6.10
C PRO A 98 0.26 -10.58 -7.30
N ASN A 99 -0.06 -9.99 -8.46
CA ASN A 99 0.83 -10.01 -9.61
C ASN A 99 2.13 -9.24 -9.30
N LEU A 100 2.04 -8.03 -8.74
CA LEU A 100 3.22 -7.27 -8.28
C LEU A 100 4.04 -8.06 -7.27
N LEU A 101 3.38 -8.59 -6.24
CA LEU A 101 4.04 -9.31 -5.15
C LEU A 101 4.74 -10.57 -5.67
N THR A 102 4.16 -11.29 -6.63
CA THR A 102 4.80 -12.45 -7.25
C THR A 102 6.06 -12.05 -8.01
N THR A 103 5.99 -10.97 -8.79
CA THR A 103 7.13 -10.46 -9.58
C THR A 103 8.24 -9.92 -8.66
N LEU A 104 7.88 -9.15 -7.63
CA LEU A 104 8.82 -8.70 -6.60
C LEU A 104 9.43 -9.88 -5.85
N ARG A 105 8.66 -10.92 -5.51
CA ARG A 105 9.18 -12.10 -4.80
C ARG A 105 10.24 -12.81 -5.64
N ALA A 106 9.99 -12.97 -6.93
CA ALA A 106 10.91 -13.60 -7.87
C ALA A 106 12.21 -12.81 -8.05
N ALA A 107 12.15 -11.48 -8.14
CA ALA A 107 13.34 -10.62 -8.20
C ALA A 107 14.09 -10.56 -6.85
N MET A 108 13.30 -10.58 -5.78
CA MET A 108 13.59 -10.35 -4.37
C MET A 108 13.86 -11.52 -3.43
N PRO A 109 14.17 -12.79 -3.78
CA PRO A 109 13.73 -13.99 -3.03
C PRO A 109 13.97 -14.04 -1.51
N SER A 110 15.00 -13.37 -0.99
CA SER A 110 15.32 -13.32 0.45
C SER A 110 14.76 -12.10 1.19
N ALA A 111 14.12 -11.17 0.48
CA ALA A 111 13.57 -9.96 1.08
C ALA A 111 12.39 -10.27 2.01
N VAL A 112 12.24 -9.45 3.05
CA VAL A 112 11.21 -9.56 4.09
C VAL A 112 10.24 -8.39 3.97
N VAL A 113 8.95 -8.68 4.10
CA VAL A 113 7.91 -7.65 4.17
C VAL A 113 7.45 -7.50 5.62
N THR A 114 7.17 -6.27 6.02
CA THR A 114 6.45 -5.97 7.26
C THR A 114 5.30 -5.00 7.00
N LEU A 115 4.24 -5.16 7.80
CA LEU A 115 3.13 -4.21 7.91
C LEU A 115 3.21 -3.40 9.22
N ASP A 116 4.16 -3.73 10.11
CA ASP A 116 4.36 -3.06 11.39
C ASP A 116 5.04 -1.70 11.20
N TYR A 117 4.21 -0.68 11.02
CA TYR A 117 4.65 0.70 10.91
C TYR A 117 5.09 1.32 12.24
N ARG A 118 4.82 0.66 13.39
CA ARG A 118 5.23 1.12 14.72
C ARG A 118 6.68 0.75 14.99
N ASN A 119 7.14 -0.36 14.43
CA ASN A 119 8.53 -0.80 14.43
C ASN A 119 9.06 -0.92 12.99
N PRO A 120 9.18 0.21 12.27
CA PRO A 120 9.55 0.18 10.86
C PRO A 120 10.99 -0.34 10.68
N PRO A 121 11.28 -1.05 9.58
CA PRO A 121 12.54 -1.75 9.43
C PRO A 121 13.70 -0.81 9.13
N SER A 122 14.92 -1.20 9.49
CA SER A 122 16.17 -0.47 9.22
C SER A 122 17.11 -1.17 8.24
N GLU A 123 16.89 -2.46 8.00
CA GLU A 123 17.86 -3.32 7.33
C GLU A 123 17.64 -3.35 5.80
N PRO A 124 18.71 -3.52 5.01
CA PRO A 124 18.59 -3.89 3.60
C PRO A 124 17.76 -5.16 3.42
N GLY A 125 17.08 -5.25 2.27
CA GLY A 125 16.22 -6.37 1.92
C GLY A 125 14.88 -6.37 2.65
N THR A 126 14.48 -5.25 3.25
CA THR A 126 13.18 -5.13 3.94
C THR A 126 12.27 -4.15 3.22
N ILE A 127 10.97 -4.45 3.25
CA ILE A 127 9.92 -3.65 2.62
C ILE A 127 8.84 -3.37 3.66
N LEU A 128 8.56 -2.10 3.92
CA LEU A 128 7.36 -1.68 4.65
C LEU A 128 6.26 -1.42 3.62
N MET A 129 5.13 -2.13 3.75
CA MET A 129 3.96 -1.91 2.90
C MET A 129 2.84 -1.18 3.65
N TRP A 130 2.08 -0.37 2.93
CA TRP A 130 1.05 0.51 3.50
C TRP A 130 -0.07 0.81 2.49
N GLU A 131 -1.16 1.37 3.01
CA GLU A 131 -2.31 1.83 2.22
C GLU A 131 -2.22 3.34 1.97
N ALA A 132 -2.35 3.74 0.70
CA ALA A 132 -2.62 5.13 0.35
C ALA A 132 -4.13 5.35 0.28
N PHE A 133 -4.59 6.47 0.85
CA PHE A 133 -5.97 6.92 0.68
C PHE A 133 -5.96 8.36 0.18
N VAL A 134 -5.99 8.52 -1.15
CA VAL A 134 -6.01 9.82 -1.84
C VAL A 134 -7.47 10.19 -2.12
N SER A 135 -7.96 11.27 -1.51
CA SER A 135 -9.38 11.62 -1.62
C SER A 135 -9.63 13.13 -1.67
N GLY A 136 -10.82 13.53 -2.14
CA GLY A 136 -11.25 14.93 -2.06
C GLY A 136 -10.53 15.87 -3.02
N GLU A 137 -10.24 17.09 -2.56
CA GLU A 137 -9.57 18.16 -3.32
C GLU A 137 -8.08 17.86 -3.56
N ASP A 138 -7.51 16.94 -2.77
CA ASP A 138 -6.11 16.51 -2.84
C ASP A 138 -5.86 15.47 -3.95
N LYS A 139 -6.89 15.13 -4.73
CA LYS A 139 -6.76 14.24 -5.89
C LYS A 139 -6.02 14.95 -7.02
N GLY A 140 -5.02 14.29 -7.57
CA GLY A 140 -4.25 14.73 -8.72
C GLY A 140 -5.07 14.82 -10.01
N VAL A 141 -4.47 15.42 -11.03
CA VAL A 141 -5.09 15.55 -12.36
C VAL A 141 -5.18 14.23 -13.12
N ASP A 142 -4.36 13.24 -12.74
CA ASP A 142 -4.34 11.89 -13.29
C ASP A 142 -3.81 10.87 -12.25
N HIS A 143 -3.86 9.59 -12.61
CA HIS A 143 -3.42 8.47 -11.75
C HIS A 143 -1.93 8.54 -11.37
N LYS A 144 -1.08 9.14 -12.21
CA LYS A 144 0.34 9.32 -11.91
C LYS A 144 0.52 10.38 -10.84
N ALA A 145 -0.24 11.47 -10.92
CA ALA A 145 -0.26 12.50 -9.90
C ALA A 145 -0.76 11.95 -8.56
N ASP A 146 -1.82 11.12 -8.54
CA ASP A 146 -2.30 10.45 -7.31
C ASP A 146 -1.21 9.58 -6.67
N ALA A 147 -0.53 8.74 -7.46
CA ALA A 147 0.59 7.93 -6.98
C ALA A 147 1.75 8.81 -6.45
N LEU A 148 2.08 9.91 -7.13
CA LEU A 148 3.15 10.82 -6.70
C LEU A 148 2.80 11.51 -5.39
N ILE A 149 1.57 12.01 -5.27
CA ILE A 149 1.03 12.65 -4.07
C ILE A 149 1.13 11.68 -2.88
N ALA A 150 0.73 10.42 -3.06
CA ALA A 150 0.85 9.39 -2.04
C ALA A 150 2.31 9.14 -1.64
N ALA A 151 3.21 8.94 -2.61
CA ALA A 151 4.63 8.71 -2.34
C ALA A 151 5.30 9.88 -1.61
N GLN A 152 4.98 11.12 -2.00
CA GLN A 152 5.49 12.34 -1.36
C GLN A 152 4.93 12.52 0.05
N ALA A 153 3.64 12.24 0.26
CA ALA A 153 3.02 12.31 1.58
C ALA A 153 3.66 11.31 2.54
N PHE A 154 3.91 10.07 2.10
CA PHE A 154 4.66 9.11 2.90
C PHE A 154 6.08 9.59 3.17
N ALA A 155 6.82 10.03 2.15
CA ALA A 155 8.21 10.48 2.29
C ALA A 155 8.34 11.65 3.27
N LYS A 156 7.39 12.61 3.24
CA LYS A 156 7.35 13.75 4.16
C LYS A 156 7.14 13.35 5.61
N ASN A 157 6.35 12.29 5.86
CA ASN A 157 5.94 11.90 7.20
C ASN A 157 6.62 10.62 7.71
N CYS A 158 7.53 10.01 6.94
CA CYS A 158 8.19 8.75 7.32
C CYS A 158 9.02 8.85 8.62
N GLY A 159 9.27 10.06 9.12
CA GLY A 159 9.88 10.28 10.41
C GLY A 159 9.04 9.82 11.61
N ASP A 160 7.72 9.83 11.49
CA ASP A 160 6.75 9.46 12.54
C ASP A 160 5.50 8.82 11.91
N LEU A 161 5.63 7.54 11.53
CA LEU A 161 4.56 6.78 10.88
C LEU A 161 3.32 6.61 11.78
N PRO A 162 3.42 6.36 13.10
CA PRO A 162 2.25 6.30 13.95
C PRO A 162 1.40 7.58 13.95
N ALA A 163 2.00 8.77 13.85
CA ALA A 163 1.26 10.01 13.74
C ALA A 163 0.48 10.15 12.41
N CYS A 164 0.85 9.38 11.38
CA CYS A 164 0.17 9.35 10.09
C CYS A 164 -1.14 8.55 10.13
N GLN A 165 -1.22 7.53 10.99
CA GLN A 165 -2.43 6.71 11.12
C GLN A 165 -3.60 7.56 11.63
N LYS A 166 -4.62 7.73 10.80
CA LYS A 166 -5.85 8.45 11.15
C LYS A 166 -7.03 7.52 11.41
N LEU A 167 -6.92 6.25 10.99
CA LEU A 167 -7.95 5.27 11.26
C LEU A 167 -7.81 4.73 12.68
N THR A 168 -8.95 4.51 13.33
CA THR A 168 -8.98 3.86 14.63
C THR A 168 -8.72 2.36 14.44
N PRO A 169 -7.82 1.74 15.23
CA PRO A 169 -7.65 0.30 15.21
C PRO A 169 -8.97 -0.42 15.49
N GLU A 170 -9.35 -1.34 14.60
CA GLU A 170 -10.52 -2.22 14.76
C GLU A 170 -10.20 -3.61 14.20
N PRO A 171 -10.86 -4.69 14.68
CA PRO A 171 -10.69 -6.02 14.10
C PRO A 171 -10.91 -5.99 12.59
N CYS A 172 -10.03 -6.65 11.84
CA CYS A 172 -10.04 -6.57 10.38
C CYS A 172 -9.70 -7.90 9.72
N LEU A 173 -10.09 -7.98 8.44
CA LEU A 173 -9.48 -8.89 7.49
C LEU A 173 -8.53 -8.07 6.62
N ASN A 174 -7.24 -8.27 6.84
CA ASN A 174 -6.17 -7.65 6.06
C ASN A 174 -5.91 -8.47 4.79
N LEU A 175 -6.36 -7.93 3.66
CA LEU A 175 -6.28 -8.56 2.36
C LEU A 175 -4.85 -8.48 1.80
N LEU A 176 -4.08 -7.45 2.11
CA LEU A 176 -2.65 -7.43 1.77
C LEU A 176 -1.92 -8.57 2.48
N GLY A 177 -2.21 -8.82 3.77
CA GLY A 177 -1.72 -9.97 4.51
C GLY A 177 -2.06 -11.30 3.84
N ALA A 178 -3.31 -11.47 3.40
CA ALA A 178 -3.72 -12.64 2.64
C ALA A 178 -2.95 -12.80 1.31
N MET A 179 -2.67 -11.69 0.61
CA MET A 179 -1.90 -11.70 -0.62
C MET A 179 -0.42 -12.03 -0.38
N LEU A 180 0.18 -11.53 0.70
CA LEU A 180 1.54 -11.84 1.13
C LEU A 180 1.71 -13.33 1.41
N LEU A 181 0.77 -13.92 2.16
CA LEU A 181 0.69 -15.36 2.39
C LEU A 181 0.59 -16.13 1.06
N ARG A 182 -0.34 -15.72 0.19
CA ARG A 182 -0.60 -16.38 -1.08
C ARG A 182 0.59 -16.34 -2.04
N THR A 183 1.41 -15.30 -1.97
CA THR A 183 2.53 -15.06 -2.91
C THR A 183 3.90 -15.43 -2.33
N GLY A 184 3.92 -16.09 -1.16
CA GLY A 184 5.15 -16.64 -0.58
C GLY A 184 6.05 -15.60 0.07
N TRP A 185 5.49 -14.47 0.51
CA TRP A 185 6.22 -13.46 1.29
C TRP A 185 6.26 -13.77 2.78
N SER A 186 5.29 -14.54 3.28
CA SER A 186 5.18 -14.92 4.67
C SER A 186 4.40 -16.23 4.78
N ASP A 187 4.58 -16.93 5.89
CA ASP A 187 3.74 -18.03 6.38
C ASP A 187 3.01 -17.66 7.70
N ASP A 188 3.21 -16.43 8.19
CA ASP A 188 2.60 -15.92 9.41
C ASP A 188 1.15 -15.50 9.19
N LEU A 189 0.23 -16.31 9.72
CA LEU A 189 -1.22 -16.08 9.64
C LEU A 189 -1.69 -14.84 10.42
N SER A 190 -0.90 -14.31 11.36
CA SER A 190 -1.25 -13.08 12.07
C SER A 190 -1.36 -11.88 11.13
N LEU A 191 -0.76 -11.95 9.93
CA LEU A 191 -0.91 -10.94 8.89
C LEU A 191 -2.35 -10.76 8.42
N LEU A 192 -3.24 -11.75 8.61
CA LEU A 192 -4.67 -11.65 8.25
C LEU A 192 -5.43 -10.67 9.14
N GLU A 193 -4.93 -10.38 10.34
CA GLU A 193 -5.52 -9.44 11.31
C GLU A 193 -4.58 -8.25 11.61
N ALA A 194 -3.43 -8.18 10.94
CA ALA A 194 -2.47 -7.12 11.16
C ALA A 194 -3.07 -5.76 10.78
N GLU A 195 -2.97 -4.79 11.69
CA GLU A 195 -3.31 -3.41 11.36
C GLU A 195 -2.31 -2.85 10.35
N MET A 196 -2.82 -2.29 9.26
CA MET A 196 -2.01 -1.66 8.24
C MET A 196 -2.01 -0.15 8.41
N LEU A 197 -0.85 0.47 8.18
CA LEU A 197 -0.75 1.92 8.09
C LEU A 197 -1.60 2.41 6.92
N VAL A 198 -2.49 3.36 7.18
CA VAL A 198 -3.18 4.11 6.13
C VAL A 198 -2.69 5.54 6.15
N VAL A 199 -1.97 5.93 5.09
CA VAL A 199 -1.56 7.31 4.88
C VAL A 199 -2.67 7.99 4.08
N ARG A 200 -3.42 8.84 4.78
CA ARG A 200 -4.42 9.71 4.17
C ARG A 200 -3.73 10.91 3.56
N ILE A 201 -4.05 11.19 2.30
CA ILE A 201 -3.68 12.42 1.60
C ILE A 201 -4.94 13.23 1.33
#